data_AF-A0A7Y3HD21-F1
#
_entry.id   AF-A0A7Y3HD21-F1
#
_cell.length_a   1.000
_cell.length_b   1.000
_cell.length_c   1.000
_cell.angle_alpha   90.00
_cell.angle_beta   90.00
_cell.angle_gamma   90.00
#
_symmetry.space_group_name_H-M   'P 1'
#
loop_
_entity.id
_entity.type
_entity.pdbx_description
1 polymer ?
#
loop_
_entity_poly.entity_id
_entity_poly.type
_entity_poly.pdbx_seq_one_letter_code
_entity_poly.pdbx_strand_id
1 'polypeptide(L)' 'MRYSTLLFDLDNTLFDAEAAELLAFDHALAAGGVSDPRAHLATYVDINRALWAAVERQELTPNQVQARRFADLVAAAGL' A
#
# COMPACT_ATOMS: atom_id res chain seq x y z
N MET A 1 18.40 23.36 25.80
CA MET A 1 18.33 21.91 26.08
C MET A 1 18.71 21.14 24.83
N ARG A 2 19.41 20.01 24.95
CA ARG A 2 19.83 19.17 23.82
C ARG A 2 19.18 17.80 23.97
N TYR A 3 18.47 17.35 22.95
CA TYR A 3 17.89 16.00 22.93
C TYR A 3 19.01 14.97 22.71
N SER A 4 19.00 13.88 23.47
CA SER A 4 19.96 12.76 23.34
C SER A 4 19.44 11.64 22.44
N THR A 5 18.13 11.59 22.21
CA THR A 5 17.44 10.55 21.43
C THR A 5 16.43 11.22 20.53
N LEU A 6 16.42 10.82 19.26
CA LEU A 6 15.42 11.21 18.27
C LEU A 6 14.80 9.94 17.71
N LEU A 7 13.47 9.91 17.69
CA LEU A 7 12.70 8.85 17.07
C LEU A 7 12.06 9.45 15.82
N PHE A 8 12.37 8.87 14.68
CA PHE A 8 11.77 9.25 13.40
C PHE A 8 10.83 8.13 12.97
N ASP A 9 9.67 8.53 12.50
CA ASP A 9 8.89 7.67 11.64
C ASP A 9 9.62 7.49 10.31
N LEU A 10 9.28 6.42 9.58
CA LEU A 10 9.92 6.09 8.31
C LEU A 10 9.16 6.73 7.15
N ASP A 11 7.91 6.33 6.98
CA ASP A 11 7.09 6.64 5.83
C ASP A 11 6.64 8.09 5.88
N ASN A 12 6.87 8.82 4.80
CA ASN A 12 6.57 10.24 4.65
C ASN A 12 7.23 11.15 5.71
N THR A 13 8.23 10.63 6.42
CA THR A 13 9.11 11.37 7.35
C THR A 13 10.56 11.31 6.88
N LEU A 14 11.08 10.11 6.64
CA LEU A 14 12.43 9.89 6.10
C LEU A 14 12.39 9.48 4.62
N PHE A 15 11.35 8.75 4.21
CA PHE A 15 11.18 8.25 2.85
C PHE A 15 9.91 8.81 2.21
N ASP A 16 9.95 8.99 0.90
CA ASP A 16 8.75 9.28 0.10
C ASP A 16 8.01 7.96 -0.19
N ALA A 17 7.12 7.60 0.72
CA ALA A 17 6.38 6.34 0.62
C ALA A 17 5.30 6.42 -0.46
N GLU A 18 4.76 7.60 -0.75
CA GLU A 18 3.78 7.81 -1.81
C GLU A 18 4.39 7.53 -3.19
N ALA A 19 5.58 8.07 -3.47
CA ALA A 19 6.28 7.78 -4.73
C ALA A 19 6.67 6.31 -4.83
N ALA A 20 7.12 5.70 -3.73
CA ALA A 20 7.48 4.28 -3.69
C ALA A 20 6.27 3.36 -3.93
N GLU A 21 5.13 3.64 -3.29
CA GLU A 21 3.88 2.89 -3.46
C GLU A 21 3.42 2.95 -4.92
N LEU A 22 3.47 4.15 -5.52
CA LEU A 22 3.05 4.36 -6.89
C LEU A 22 3.88 3.55 -7.90
N LEU A 23 5.20 3.58 -7.74
CA LEU A 23 6.12 2.82 -8.59
C LEU A 23 5.95 1.31 -8.39
N ALA A 24 5.83 0.87 -7.14
CA ALA A 24 5.63 -0.54 -6.80
C ALA A 24 4.31 -1.08 -7.36
N PHE A 25 3.25 -0.28 -7.29
CA PHE A 25 1.94 -0.62 -7.85
C PHE A 25 2.01 -0.79 -9.37
N ASP A 26 2.59 0.17 -10.09
CA ASP A 26 2.76 0.09 -11.55
C ASP A 26 3.54 -1.16 -11.95
N HIS A 27 4.68 -1.41 -11.27
CA HIS A 27 5.53 -2.55 -11.57
C HIS A 27 4.83 -3.88 -11.27
N ALA A 28 4.11 -3.99 -10.16
CA ALA A 28 3.42 -5.21 -9.76
C ALA A 28 2.32 -5.59 -10.76
N LEU A 29 1.49 -4.62 -11.17
CA LEU A 29 0.41 -4.87 -12.12
C LEU A 29 0.92 -5.12 -13.54
N ALA A 30 1.95 -4.39 -13.98
CA ALA A 30 2.58 -4.64 -15.27
C ALA A 30 3.21 -6.05 -15.31
N ALA A 31 3.86 -6.49 -14.23
CA ALA A 31 4.39 -7.85 -14.11
C ALA A 31 3.28 -8.92 -14.10
N GLY A 32 2.07 -8.56 -13.62
CA GLY A 32 0.87 -9.38 -13.69
C GLY A 32 0.15 -9.37 -15.05
N GLY A 33 0.65 -8.63 -16.04
CA GLY A 33 0.08 -8.56 -17.38
C GLY A 33 -1.00 -7.50 -17.59
N VAL A 34 -1.21 -6.60 -16.62
CA VAL A 34 -2.18 -5.50 -16.72
C VAL A 34 -1.57 -4.37 -17.56
N SER A 35 -2.22 -4.02 -18.67
CA SER A 35 -1.71 -3.04 -19.64
C SER A 35 -1.88 -1.58 -19.22
N ASP A 36 -2.89 -1.28 -18.39
CA ASP A 36 -3.12 0.06 -17.82
C ASP A 36 -3.29 -0.03 -16.29
N PRO A 37 -2.19 -0.17 -15.52
CA PRO A 37 -2.25 -0.22 -14.06
C PRO A 37 -2.97 0.98 -13.45
N ARG A 38 -2.74 2.18 -14.01
CA ARG A 38 -3.21 3.45 -13.45
C ARG A 38 -4.72 3.59 -13.45
N ALA A 39 -5.42 2.91 -14.36
CA ALA A 39 -6.88 2.80 -14.33
C ALA A 39 -7.42 2.20 -13.02
N HIS A 40 -6.62 1.40 -12.31
CA HIS A 40 -7.02 0.68 -11.10
C HIS A 40 -6.45 1.29 -9.81
N LEU A 41 -5.66 2.37 -9.89
CA LEU A 41 -4.96 2.95 -8.75
C LEU A 41 -5.91 3.47 -7.66
N ALA A 42 -7.00 4.15 -8.05
CA ALA A 42 -7.98 4.67 -7.08
C ALA A 42 -8.59 3.53 -6.23
N THR A 43 -9.03 2.46 -6.90
CA THR A 43 -9.55 1.25 -6.24
C THR A 43 -8.51 0.60 -5.32
N TYR A 44 -7.26 0.52 -5.77
CA TYR A 44 -6.16 0.00 -4.96
C TYR A 44 -5.94 0.82 -3.68
N VAL A 45 -5.91 2.16 -3.79
CA VAL A 45 -5.71 3.06 -2.65
C VAL A 45 -6.82 2.88 -1.60
N ASP A 46 -8.08 2.78 -2.05
CA ASP A 46 -9.22 2.56 -1.15
C ASP A 46 -9.13 1.21 -0.42
N ILE A 47 -8.78 0.14 -1.14
CA ILE A 47 -8.56 -1.20 -0.57
C ILE A 47 -7.40 -1.18 0.43
N ASN A 48 -6.25 -0.61 0.05
CA ASN A 48 -5.06 -0.58 0.89
C ASN A 48 -5.34 0.18 2.20
N ARG A 49 -6.02 1.33 2.13
CA ARG A 49 -6.44 2.11 3.30
C ARG A 49 -7.39 1.33 4.21
N ALA A 50 -8.39 0.65 3.64
CA ALA A 50 -9.35 -0.12 4.41
C ALA A 50 -8.68 -1.29 5.17
N LEU A 51 -7.71 -1.96 4.53
CA LEU A 51 -6.95 -3.05 5.16
C LEU A 51 -6.04 -2.55 6.28
N TRP A 52 -5.37 -1.41 6.12
CA TRP A 52 -4.58 -0.81 7.20
C TRP A 52 -5.43 -0.34 8.37
N ALA A 53 -6.62 0.23 8.11
CA ALA A 53 -7.57 0.54 9.18
C ALA A 53 -8.02 -0.73 9.93
N ALA A 54 -8.11 -1.89 9.27
CA ALA A 54 -8.38 -3.16 9.95
C ALA A 54 -7.18 -3.67 10.77
N VAL A 55 -5.95 -3.39 10.35
CA VAL A 55 -4.75 -3.63 11.19
C VAL A 55 -4.77 -2.78 12.44
N GLU A 56 -5.13 -1.50 12.33
CA GLU A 56 -5.27 -0.59 13.49
C GLU A 56 -6.32 -1.08 14.49
N ARG A 57 -7.39 -1.73 14.01
CA ARG A 57 -8.41 -2.38 14.83
C ARG A 57 -8.01 -3.79 15.32
N GLN A 58 -6.80 -4.26 15.02
CA GLN A 58 -6.30 -5.60 15.35
C GLN A 58 -7.09 -6.77 14.71
N GLU A 59 -7.84 -6.50 13.64
CA GLU A 59 -8.60 -7.50 12.88
C GLU A 59 -7.70 -8.23 11.87
N LEU A 60 -6.63 -7.57 11.43
CA LEU A 60 -5.61 -8.09 10.52
C LEU A 60 -4.21 -7.83 11.08
N THR A 61 -3.26 -8.61 10.57
CA THR A 61 -1.83 -8.38 10.77
C THR A 61 -1.26 -7.65 9.55
N PRO A 62 -0.18 -6.85 9.70
CA PRO A 62 0.49 -6.19 8.57
C PRO A 62 0.87 -7.15 7.44
N ASN A 63 1.31 -8.37 7.78
CA ASN A 63 1.67 -9.39 6.79
C ASN A 63 0.48 -9.85 5.93
N GLN A 64 -0.74 -9.89 6.50
CA GLN A 64 -1.92 -10.25 5.72
C GLN A 64 -2.29 -9.18 4.69
N VAL A 65 -1.97 -7.90 4.93
CA VAL A 65 -2.27 -6.81 3.99
C VAL A 65 -1.53 -6.96 2.67
N GLN A 66 -0.30 -7.50 2.68
CA GLN A 66 0.55 -7.57 1.48
C GLN A 66 -0.09 -8.35 0.33
N ALA A 67 -0.53 -9.60 0.57
CA ALA A 67 -1.17 -10.41 -0.46
C ALA A 67 -2.64 -10.02 -0.68
N ARG A 68 -3.34 -9.69 0.42
CA ARG A 68 -4.79 -9.43 0.39
C ARG A 68 -5.14 -8.23 -0.48
N ARG A 69 -4.37 -7.15 -0.43
CA ARG A 69 -4.66 -5.92 -1.20
C ARG A 69 -4.70 -6.16 -2.72
N PHE A 70 -3.85 -7.05 -3.23
CA PHE A 70 -3.84 -7.38 -4.66
C PHE A 70 -4.93 -8.38 -5.01
N ALA A 71 -5.21 -9.36 -4.15
CA ALA A 71 -6.33 -10.29 -4.36
C ALA A 71 -7.68 -9.56 -4.40
N ASP A 72 -7.91 -8.65 -3.44
CA ASP A 72 -9.13 -7.84 -3.38
C ASP A 72 -9.21 -6.88 -4.59
N LEU A 73 -8.08 -6.33 -5.06
CA LEU A 73 -8.02 -5.50 -6.26
C LEU A 73 -8.43 -6.28 -7.51
N VAL A 74 -7.83 -7.46 -7.73
CA VAL A 74 -8.12 -8.31 -8.88
C VAL A 74 -9.62 -8.64 -8.93
N ALA A 75 -10.20 -9.02 -7.78
CA ALA A 75 -11.62 -9.30 -7.67
C ALA A 75 -12.50 -8.06 -7.95
N ALA A 76 -12.14 -6.89 -7.44
CA ALA A 76 -12.90 -5.65 -7.62
C ALA A 76 -12.80 -5.07 -9.04
N ALA A 77 -11.65 -5.22 -9.69
CA ALA A 77 -11.36 -4.68 -11.02
C ALA A 77 -11.71 -5.66 -12.17
N GLY A 78 -11.99 -6.93 -11.87
CA GLY A 78 -12.27 -7.96 -12.87
C GLY A 78 -11.05 -8.33 -13.70
N LEU A 79 -9.87 -8.34 -13.08
CA LEU A 79 -8.58 -8.69 -13.68
C LEU A 79 -8.32 -10.21 -13.65
#